data_AF-A0AAW0EDI4-F1
#
_entry.id   AF-A0AAW0EDI4-F1
#
_cell.length_a   1.000
_cell.length_b   1.000
_cell.length_c   1.000
_cell.angle_alpha   90.00
_cell.angle_beta   90.00
_cell.angle_gamma   90.00
#
_symmetry.space_group_name_H-M   'P 1'
#
loop_
_entity.id
_entity.type
_entity.pdbx_description
1 polymer ?
#
loop_
_entity_poly.entity_id
_entity_poly.type
_entity_poly.pdbx_seq_one_letter_code
_entity_poly.pdbx_strand_id
1 'polypeptide(L)'
;MSWSTLPPEICAVICQELKSLGGNIAPLCVTSRNFWSEAQRVLYHSLDLLGVQRIDPWSRTICCQVYLAERIYALVLRFPDAPVFPSDATTIVDALHRCVNLKELRIFDNGYAVEDGEIVSLHRLLLIDFPFRLHKFEYRSKTFDRLNPQFLRNQTEIRILSIPNERALPTSQNPLLGVIALATPSLQDLPQRPWQRIETKAIRDFTTLAPYSQTLTILNVQGHWGRRASFSINDTLNAIGDALPSLRHLGMSEQRKVGMPNATNAPQQILRKKFPMLESFILEVRNIEHFLYEIWFSTSSYDMAIPVHIQSLGTAILHACPTLWRVGLGAEVVLGSQLTCVLTKADDGAIKAEAGTAFNFEELSMFWKD
;
A
#
# COMPACT_ATOMS: atom_id res chain seq x y z
N MET A 1 13.49 12.95 -40.53
CA MET A 1 14.23 11.98 -39.68
C MET A 1 13.42 10.70 -39.64
N SER A 2 14.05 9.53 -39.78
CA SER A 2 13.34 8.26 -39.70
C SER A 2 13.21 7.82 -38.25
N TRP A 3 12.02 7.38 -37.82
CA TRP A 3 11.80 6.81 -36.49
C TRP A 3 12.65 5.56 -36.23
N SER A 4 13.12 4.90 -37.30
CA SER A 4 13.99 3.72 -37.21
C SER A 4 15.42 4.01 -36.78
N THR A 5 15.85 5.28 -36.77
CA THR A 5 17.21 5.68 -36.37
C THR A 5 17.27 6.27 -34.97
N LEU A 6 16.15 6.28 -34.23
CA LEU A 6 16.15 6.78 -32.86
C LEU A 6 16.95 5.86 -31.94
N PRO A 7 17.85 6.41 -31.10
CA PRO A 7 18.54 5.63 -30.08
C PRO A 7 17.57 4.97 -29.10
N PRO A 8 17.86 3.76 -28.59
CA PRO A 8 17.04 3.08 -27.60
C PRO A 8 16.70 3.93 -26.38
N GLU A 9 17.62 4.81 -25.96
CA GLU A 9 17.43 5.72 -24.83
C GLU A 9 16.28 6.70 -25.07
N ILE A 10 16.16 7.20 -26.30
CA ILE A 10 15.06 8.10 -26.69
C ILE A 10 13.74 7.32 -26.77
N CYS A 11 13.76 6.11 -27.36
CA CYS A 11 12.58 5.24 -27.40
C CYS A 11 12.09 4.88 -26.00
N ALA A 12 13.02 4.64 -25.06
CA ALA A 12 12.71 4.36 -23.65
C ALA A 12 11.95 5.52 -22.99
N VAL A 13 12.45 6.75 -23.15
CA VAL A 13 11.80 7.96 -22.61
C VAL A 13 10.40 8.11 -23.22
N ILE A 14 10.26 7.96 -24.54
CA ILE A 14 8.95 8.03 -25.20
C ILE A 14 7.97 6.98 -24.66
N CYS A 15 8.41 5.72 -24.52
CA CYS A 15 7.58 4.66 -23.97
C CYS A 15 7.17 4.92 -22.51
N GLN A 16 8.07 5.48 -21.69
CA GLN A 16 7.79 5.82 -20.29
C GLN A 16 6.79 6.97 -20.18
N GLU A 17 6.97 8.04 -20.95
CA GLU A 17 6.06 9.18 -20.97
C GLU A 17 4.67 8.80 -21.52
N LEU A 18 4.61 7.98 -22.56
CA LEU A 18 3.31 7.51 -23.05
C LEU A 18 2.59 6.65 -22.02
N LYS A 19 3.32 5.80 -21.29
CA LYS A 19 2.73 5.00 -20.21
C LYS A 19 2.28 5.87 -19.03
N SER A 20 3.05 6.89 -18.65
CA SER A 20 2.69 7.81 -17.55
C SER A 20 1.42 8.60 -17.86
N LEU A 21 1.20 8.93 -19.13
CA LEU A 21 -0.02 9.56 -19.64
C LEU A 21 -1.21 8.59 -19.82
N GLY A 22 -1.05 7.30 -19.48
CA GLY A 22 -2.09 6.28 -19.65
C GLY A 22 -2.28 5.80 -21.10
N GLY A 23 -1.33 6.12 -21.98
CA GLY A 23 -1.33 5.71 -23.39
C GLY A 23 -1.03 4.22 -23.58
N ASN A 24 -1.64 3.63 -24.62
CA ASN A 24 -1.32 2.27 -25.03
C ASN A 24 0.00 2.25 -25.82
N ILE A 25 1.05 1.66 -25.23
CA ILE A 25 2.38 1.54 -25.86
C ILE A 25 2.53 0.30 -26.76
N ALA A 26 1.55 -0.62 -26.78
CA ALA A 26 1.62 -1.82 -27.61
C ALA A 26 1.79 -1.55 -29.12
N PRO A 27 1.16 -0.50 -29.72
CA PRO A 27 1.38 -0.18 -31.13
C PRO A 27 2.83 0.21 -31.45
N LEU A 28 3.60 0.71 -30.48
CA LEU A 28 5.01 1.05 -30.72
C LEU A 28 5.84 -0.20 -31.01
N CYS A 29 5.42 -1.36 -30.53
CA CYS A 29 6.11 -2.63 -30.78
C CYS A 29 6.26 -2.98 -32.26
N VAL A 30 5.39 -2.47 -33.14
CA VAL A 30 5.46 -2.76 -34.59
C VAL A 30 6.17 -1.67 -35.41
N THR A 31 6.59 -0.57 -34.78
CA THR A 31 7.16 0.59 -35.50
C THR A 31 8.63 0.42 -35.87
N SER A 32 9.45 -0.10 -34.94
CA SER A 32 10.88 -0.37 -35.14
C SER A 32 11.38 -1.39 -34.13
N ARG A 33 12.55 -1.98 -34.36
CA ARG A 33 13.19 -2.91 -33.41
C ARG A 33 13.52 -2.25 -32.05
N ASN A 34 13.95 -0.99 -32.08
CA ASN A 34 14.28 -0.25 -30.85
C ASN A 34 13.01 0.01 -30.02
N PHE A 35 11.93 0.44 -30.67
CA PHE A 35 10.64 0.58 -29.99
C PHE A 35 10.09 -0.76 -29.52
N TRP A 36 10.25 -1.84 -30.28
CA TRP A 36 9.84 -3.18 -29.86
C TRP A 36 10.48 -3.58 -28.53
N SER A 37 11.82 -3.51 -28.43
CA SER A 37 12.51 -3.87 -27.20
C SER A 37 12.11 -2.96 -26.03
N GLU A 38 12.08 -1.64 -26.23
CA GLU A 38 11.79 -0.69 -25.15
C GLU A 38 10.32 -0.71 -24.71
N ALA A 39 9.38 -0.83 -25.64
CA ALA A 39 7.96 -0.97 -25.32
C ALA A 39 7.70 -2.27 -24.55
N GLN A 40 8.29 -3.40 -24.96
CA GLN A 40 8.20 -4.64 -24.19
C GLN A 40 8.82 -4.51 -22.80
N ARG A 41 9.97 -3.84 -22.66
CA ARG A 41 10.59 -3.60 -21.35
C ARG A 41 9.62 -2.85 -20.45
N VAL A 42 9.02 -1.78 -20.92
CA VAL A 42 8.06 -0.96 -20.15
C VAL A 42 6.74 -1.69 -19.87
N LEU A 43 6.24 -2.51 -20.81
CA LEU A 43 5.01 -3.30 -20.64
C LEU A 43 5.18 -4.40 -19.59
N TYR A 44 6.29 -5.13 -19.61
CA TYR A 44 6.51 -6.29 -18.75
C TYR A 44 7.23 -5.98 -17.44
N HIS A 45 7.77 -4.77 -17.26
CA HIS A 45 8.48 -4.40 -16.03
C HIS A 45 7.64 -4.55 -14.76
N SER A 46 6.40 -4.10 -14.79
CA SER A 46 5.47 -4.16 -13.67
C SER A 46 4.10 -4.61 -14.19
N LEU A 47 3.61 -5.74 -13.69
CA LEU A 47 2.38 -6.38 -14.13
C LEU A 47 1.37 -6.47 -12.98
N ASP A 48 0.12 -6.07 -13.23
CA ASP A 48 -1.03 -6.35 -12.36
C ASP A 48 -2.00 -7.29 -13.06
N LEU A 49 -1.98 -8.56 -12.65
CA LEU A 49 -2.76 -9.64 -13.22
C LEU A 49 -4.01 -9.87 -12.36
N LEU A 50 -5.10 -9.24 -12.82
CA LEU A 50 -6.43 -9.34 -12.22
C LEU A 50 -7.19 -10.55 -12.78
N GLY A 51 -7.34 -11.59 -11.96
CA GLY A 51 -8.15 -12.76 -12.25
C GLY A 51 -7.48 -13.79 -13.18
N VAL A 52 -8.06 -15.00 -13.20
CA VAL A 52 -7.54 -16.14 -13.99
C VAL A 52 -7.47 -15.85 -15.49
N GLN A 53 -8.40 -15.05 -15.99
CA GLN A 53 -8.46 -14.61 -17.40
C GLN A 53 -7.16 -13.94 -17.88
N ARG A 54 -6.38 -13.35 -16.95
CA ARG A 54 -5.09 -12.71 -17.25
C ARG A 54 -3.91 -13.56 -16.81
N ILE A 55 -4.04 -14.28 -15.69
CA ILE A 55 -2.97 -15.12 -15.13
C ILE A 55 -2.66 -16.29 -16.07
N ASP A 56 -3.67 -16.97 -16.64
CA ASP A 56 -3.46 -18.15 -17.47
C ASP A 56 -2.79 -17.84 -18.83
N PRO A 57 -3.25 -16.83 -19.59
CA PRO A 57 -2.53 -16.45 -20.82
C PRO A 57 -1.13 -15.93 -20.54
N TRP A 58 -0.96 -15.20 -19.43
CA TRP A 58 0.36 -14.72 -19.01
C TRP A 58 1.31 -15.87 -18.71
N SER A 59 0.90 -16.83 -17.87
CA SER A 59 1.76 -17.93 -17.44
C SER A 59 2.21 -18.77 -18.64
N ARG A 60 1.30 -19.10 -19.56
CA ARG A 60 1.64 -19.77 -20.82
C ARG A 60 2.61 -18.95 -21.68
N THR A 61 2.35 -17.66 -21.83
CA THR A 61 3.23 -16.75 -22.61
C THR A 61 4.64 -16.71 -22.04
N ILE A 62 4.77 -16.55 -20.72
CA ILE A 62 6.06 -16.50 -20.01
C ILE A 62 6.80 -17.84 -20.10
N CYS A 63 6.08 -18.96 -20.01
CA CYS A 63 6.65 -20.29 -20.23
C CYS A 63 7.18 -20.48 -21.66
N CYS A 64 6.56 -19.88 -22.66
CA CYS A 64 7.05 -19.95 -24.04
C CYS A 64 8.13 -18.88 -24.36
N GLN A 65 8.15 -17.76 -23.64
CA GLN A 65 8.97 -16.58 -23.97
C GLN A 65 9.81 -16.15 -22.76
N VAL A 66 10.89 -16.89 -22.48
CA VAL A 66 11.76 -16.69 -21.30
C VAL A 66 12.30 -15.25 -21.20
N TYR A 67 12.68 -14.64 -22.32
CA TYR A 67 13.20 -13.28 -22.36
C TYR A 67 12.19 -12.21 -21.85
N LEU A 68 10.88 -12.51 -21.87
CA LEU A 68 9.87 -11.65 -21.26
C LEU A 68 9.83 -11.82 -19.75
N ALA A 69 10.03 -13.05 -19.27
CA ALA A 69 10.09 -13.38 -17.84
C ALA A 69 11.20 -12.60 -17.14
N GLU A 70 12.38 -12.53 -17.77
CA GLU A 70 13.55 -11.80 -17.28
C GLU A 70 13.32 -10.29 -17.16
N ARG A 71 12.29 -9.74 -17.83
CA ARG A 71 11.97 -8.31 -17.76
C ARG A 71 11.04 -7.95 -16.59
N ILE A 72 10.42 -8.95 -15.98
CA ILE A 72 9.45 -8.74 -14.89
C ILE A 72 10.20 -8.42 -13.60
N TYR A 73 10.00 -7.20 -13.10
CA TYR A 73 10.56 -6.72 -11.84
C TYR A 73 9.52 -6.71 -10.72
N ALA A 74 8.29 -6.31 -11.04
CA ALA A 74 7.18 -6.27 -10.11
C ALA A 74 5.97 -7.06 -10.65
N LEU A 75 5.38 -7.90 -9.80
CA LEU A 75 4.24 -8.73 -10.16
C LEU A 75 3.18 -8.67 -9.07
N VAL A 76 1.95 -8.35 -9.47
CA VAL A 76 0.76 -8.43 -8.64
C VAL A 76 -0.14 -9.52 -9.20
N LEU A 77 -0.44 -10.52 -8.38
CA LEU A 77 -1.36 -11.61 -8.69
C LEU A 77 -2.63 -11.43 -7.86
N ARG A 78 -3.78 -11.28 -8.51
CA ARG A 78 -5.08 -11.22 -7.83
C ARG A 78 -5.96 -12.38 -8.27
N PHE A 79 -6.14 -13.33 -7.38
CA PHE A 79 -7.00 -14.48 -7.64
C PHE A 79 -8.47 -14.07 -7.44
N PRO A 80 -9.37 -14.50 -8.34
CA PRO A 80 -10.79 -14.11 -8.28
C PRO A 80 -11.51 -14.78 -7.10
N ASP A 81 -12.66 -14.22 -6.74
CA ASP A 81 -13.58 -14.73 -5.70
C ASP A 81 -14.29 -16.05 -6.05
N ALA A 82 -14.28 -16.44 -7.32
CA ALA A 82 -15.03 -17.58 -7.83
C ALA A 82 -14.20 -18.88 -7.81
N PRO A 83 -14.83 -20.08 -7.80
CA PRO A 83 -14.13 -21.37 -7.85
C PRO A 83 -13.40 -21.64 -9.18
N VAL A 84 -13.32 -20.65 -10.07
CA VAL A 84 -12.54 -20.74 -11.31
C VAL A 84 -11.09 -20.49 -10.94
N PHE A 85 -10.41 -21.57 -10.58
CA PHE A 85 -8.97 -21.58 -10.43
C PHE A 85 -8.28 -21.63 -11.79
N PRO A 86 -7.02 -21.16 -11.87
CA PRO A 86 -6.16 -21.43 -13.00
C PRO A 86 -6.23 -22.89 -13.39
N SER A 87 -6.38 -23.18 -14.68
CA SER A 87 -6.48 -24.58 -15.15
C SER A 87 -5.23 -25.40 -14.83
N ASP A 88 -4.10 -24.73 -14.55
CA ASP A 88 -2.82 -25.36 -14.26
C ASP A 88 -1.95 -24.51 -13.30
N ALA A 89 -1.97 -24.89 -12.03
CA ALA A 89 -1.12 -24.31 -11.00
C ALA A 89 0.39 -24.47 -11.31
N THR A 90 0.78 -25.56 -11.96
CA THR A 90 2.18 -25.84 -12.28
C THR A 90 2.71 -24.88 -13.34
N THR A 91 1.89 -24.54 -14.34
CA THR A 91 2.25 -23.53 -15.35
C THR A 91 2.51 -22.15 -14.71
N ILE A 92 1.76 -21.75 -13.67
CA ILE A 92 2.02 -20.49 -12.96
C ILE A 92 3.35 -20.54 -12.21
N VAL A 93 3.61 -21.65 -11.52
CA VAL A 93 4.86 -21.86 -10.76
C VAL A 93 6.05 -21.84 -11.72
N ASP A 94 5.96 -22.52 -12.85
CA ASP A 94 6.98 -22.53 -13.90
C ASP A 94 7.21 -21.12 -14.48
N ALA A 95 6.14 -20.35 -14.69
CA ALA A 95 6.25 -18.97 -15.15
C ALA A 95 6.99 -18.10 -14.11
N LEU A 96 6.70 -18.26 -12.82
CA LEU A 96 7.40 -17.56 -11.75
C LEU A 96 8.87 -17.98 -11.63
N HIS A 97 9.20 -19.26 -11.80
CA HIS A 97 10.59 -19.73 -11.85
C HIS A 97 11.38 -19.09 -12.99
N ARG A 98 10.74 -18.67 -14.06
CA ARG A 98 11.41 -17.95 -15.16
C ARG A 98 11.62 -16.47 -14.86
N CYS A 99 10.92 -15.90 -13.89
CA CYS A 99 11.02 -14.48 -13.50
C CYS A 99 12.25 -14.21 -12.61
N VAL A 100 13.46 -14.50 -13.11
CA VAL A 100 14.71 -14.45 -12.33
C VAL A 100 15.05 -13.06 -11.76
N ASN A 101 14.52 -11.99 -12.37
CA ASN A 101 14.75 -10.60 -11.95
C ASN A 101 13.62 -10.01 -11.10
N LEU A 102 12.67 -10.84 -10.65
CA LEU A 102 11.54 -10.40 -9.84
C LEU A 102 12.01 -9.88 -8.47
N LYS A 103 11.70 -8.62 -8.16
CA LYS A 103 12.04 -7.95 -6.90
C LYS A 103 10.82 -7.60 -6.06
N GLU A 104 9.65 -7.46 -6.68
CA GLU A 104 8.40 -7.18 -5.96
C GLU A 104 7.33 -8.21 -6.31
N LEU A 105 6.77 -8.85 -5.29
CA LEU A 105 5.68 -9.80 -5.47
C LEU A 105 4.56 -9.48 -4.50
N ARG A 106 3.35 -9.28 -5.04
CA ARG A 106 2.13 -9.12 -4.26
C ARG A 106 1.11 -10.17 -4.67
N ILE A 107 0.62 -10.91 -3.69
CA ILE A 107 -0.39 -11.94 -3.91
C ILE A 107 -1.62 -11.57 -3.10
N PHE A 108 -2.74 -11.43 -3.80
CA PHE A 108 -4.05 -11.14 -3.22
C PHE A 108 -5.00 -12.30 -3.53
N ASP A 109 -5.61 -12.83 -2.48
CA ASP A 109 -6.66 -13.83 -2.52
C ASP A 109 -7.86 -13.28 -1.75
N ASN A 110 -9.00 -13.13 -2.45
CA ASN A 110 -10.20 -12.57 -1.87
C ASN A 110 -10.96 -13.55 -0.95
N GLY A 111 -10.55 -14.81 -0.92
CA GLY A 111 -10.71 -15.66 0.26
C GLY A 111 -12.09 -16.27 0.43
N TYR A 112 -12.64 -16.87 -0.62
CA TYR A 112 -13.58 -17.96 -0.41
C TYR A 112 -12.77 -19.23 -0.13
N ALA A 113 -12.78 -19.63 1.15
CA ALA A 113 -12.32 -20.93 1.60
C ALA A 113 -13.25 -21.99 1.02
N VAL A 114 -13.08 -22.32 -0.27
CA VAL A 114 -13.48 -23.65 -0.69
C VAL A 114 -12.45 -24.55 -0.02
N GLU A 115 -12.92 -25.47 0.84
CA GLU A 115 -12.10 -26.49 1.51
C GLU A 115 -11.40 -27.45 0.52
N ASP A 116 -11.43 -27.15 -0.78
CA ASP A 116 -10.76 -27.89 -1.83
C ASP A 116 -9.25 -27.71 -1.72
N GLY A 117 -8.56 -28.82 -1.51
CA GLY A 117 -7.11 -28.91 -1.32
C GLY A 117 -6.24 -28.35 -2.47
N GLU A 118 -6.84 -27.93 -3.59
CA GLU A 118 -6.13 -27.35 -4.73
C GLU A 118 -5.59 -25.94 -4.45
N ILE A 119 -6.34 -25.08 -3.74
CA ILE A 119 -5.91 -23.71 -3.39
C ILE A 119 -4.70 -23.75 -2.44
N VAL A 120 -4.78 -24.64 -1.45
CA VAL A 120 -3.70 -24.91 -0.50
C VAL A 120 -2.47 -25.43 -1.24
N SER A 121 -2.67 -26.21 -2.31
CA SER A 121 -1.58 -26.74 -3.14
C SER A 121 -0.93 -25.65 -3.97
N LEU A 122 -1.68 -24.76 -4.62
CA LEU A 122 -1.12 -23.62 -5.36
C LEU A 122 -0.28 -22.72 -4.42
N HIS A 123 -0.80 -22.31 -3.26
CA HIS A 123 -0.03 -21.48 -2.34
C HIS A 123 1.21 -22.16 -1.76
N ARG A 124 1.17 -23.49 -1.57
CA ARG A 124 2.36 -24.27 -1.20
C ARG A 124 3.39 -24.28 -2.33
N LEU A 125 2.96 -24.50 -3.56
CA LEU A 125 3.85 -24.58 -4.74
C LEU A 125 4.44 -23.20 -5.11
N LEU A 126 3.65 -22.14 -5.01
CA LEU A 126 4.04 -20.76 -5.32
C LEU A 126 5.15 -20.22 -4.42
N LEU A 127 5.60 -20.94 -3.40
CA LEU A 127 6.59 -20.48 -2.42
C LEU A 127 7.70 -21.52 -2.14
N ILE A 128 8.06 -22.37 -3.11
CA ILE A 128 9.19 -23.31 -3.00
C ILE A 128 10.29 -22.95 -4.01
N ASP A 129 11.52 -22.75 -3.52
CA ASP A 129 12.77 -22.69 -4.29
C ASP A 129 12.84 -21.75 -5.51
N PHE A 130 12.33 -20.51 -5.38
CA PHE A 130 12.46 -19.52 -6.46
C PHE A 130 13.89 -19.00 -6.68
N PRO A 131 14.26 -18.73 -7.94
CA PRO A 131 15.60 -18.21 -8.28
C PRO A 131 15.77 -16.73 -7.95
N PHE A 132 14.68 -15.99 -7.74
CA PHE A 132 14.71 -14.57 -7.45
C PHE A 132 14.82 -14.26 -5.95
N ARG A 133 15.18 -13.01 -5.65
CA ARG A 133 15.29 -12.46 -4.31
C ARG A 133 14.47 -11.17 -4.22
N LEU A 134 13.40 -11.22 -3.44
CA LEU A 134 12.44 -10.13 -3.30
C LEU A 134 12.96 -9.04 -2.37
N HIS A 135 12.70 -7.79 -2.73
CA HIS A 135 12.83 -6.61 -1.87
C HIS A 135 11.50 -6.26 -1.20
N LYS A 136 10.38 -6.46 -1.91
CA LYS A 136 9.03 -6.21 -1.41
C LYS A 136 8.18 -7.46 -1.57
N PHE A 137 7.56 -7.88 -0.48
CA PHE A 137 6.66 -9.02 -0.49
C PHE A 137 5.37 -8.70 0.25
N GLU A 138 4.25 -8.88 -0.44
CA GLU A 138 2.93 -8.78 0.14
C GLU A 138 2.14 -10.06 -0.12
N TYR A 139 1.55 -10.59 0.94
CA TYR A 139 0.75 -11.78 0.87
C TYR A 139 -0.54 -11.61 1.65
N ARG A 140 -1.63 -11.28 0.96
CA ARG A 140 -2.97 -11.15 1.53
C ARG A 140 -3.82 -12.33 1.07
N SER A 141 -3.92 -13.37 1.89
CA SER A 141 -4.87 -14.48 1.67
C SER A 141 -5.66 -14.71 2.95
N LYS A 142 -6.97 -14.96 2.83
CA LYS A 142 -7.80 -15.36 3.99
C LYS A 142 -7.75 -16.87 4.24
N THR A 143 -7.34 -17.66 3.25
CA THR A 143 -7.42 -19.12 3.24
C THR A 143 -6.10 -19.77 3.62
N PHE A 144 -4.98 -19.06 3.41
CA PHE A 144 -3.68 -19.63 3.64
C PHE A 144 -3.14 -19.31 5.03
N ASP A 145 -3.25 -20.32 5.88
CA ASP A 145 -2.90 -20.24 7.30
C ASP A 145 -1.40 -20.11 7.58
N ARG A 146 -0.51 -20.50 6.64
CA ARG A 146 0.95 -20.54 6.89
C ARG A 146 1.76 -20.34 5.62
N LEU A 147 2.39 -19.16 5.52
CA LEU A 147 3.49 -18.95 4.59
C LEU A 147 4.60 -19.98 4.81
N ASN A 148 5.16 -20.57 3.75
CA ASN A 148 6.25 -21.53 3.86
C ASN A 148 7.45 -20.87 4.58
N PRO A 149 7.86 -21.32 5.77
CA PRO A 149 8.97 -20.70 6.49
C PRO A 149 10.29 -20.77 5.71
N GLN A 150 10.48 -21.80 4.88
CA GLN A 150 11.66 -21.97 4.03
C GLN A 150 11.74 -20.89 2.95
N PHE A 151 10.59 -20.46 2.42
CA PHE A 151 10.53 -19.33 1.49
C PHE A 151 11.14 -18.08 2.13
N LEU A 152 10.63 -17.65 3.29
CA LEU A 152 11.15 -16.44 3.94
C LEU A 152 12.62 -16.58 4.30
N ARG A 153 13.06 -17.76 4.71
CA ARG A 153 14.49 -18.04 4.98
C ARG A 153 15.39 -17.83 3.78
N ASN A 154 14.90 -18.15 2.59
CA ASN A 154 15.65 -17.96 1.36
C ASN A 154 15.59 -16.52 0.83
N GLN A 155 14.67 -15.69 1.35
CA GLN A 155 14.42 -14.33 0.89
C GLN A 155 15.14 -13.29 1.78
N THR A 156 16.47 -13.34 1.79
CA THR A 156 17.32 -12.49 2.65
C THR A 156 17.34 -11.01 2.25
N GLU A 157 16.86 -10.66 1.06
CA GLU A 157 16.85 -9.28 0.54
C GLU A 157 15.55 -8.51 0.85
N ILE A 158 14.55 -9.15 1.49
CA ILE A 158 13.27 -8.48 1.77
C ILE A 158 13.54 -7.28 2.70
N ARG A 159 13.07 -6.12 2.27
CA ARG A 159 13.09 -4.87 3.05
C ARG A 159 11.69 -4.47 3.52
N ILE A 160 10.66 -4.79 2.73
CA ILE A 160 9.25 -4.50 3.04
C ILE A 160 8.44 -5.79 3.01
N LEU A 161 7.79 -6.11 4.13
CA LEU A 161 7.01 -7.32 4.31
C LEU A 161 5.58 -6.98 4.74
N SER A 162 4.58 -7.47 4.02
CA SER A 162 3.17 -7.36 4.42
C SER A 162 2.53 -8.74 4.51
N ILE A 163 2.20 -9.16 5.73
CA ILE A 163 1.51 -10.43 6.01
C ILE A 163 0.41 -10.11 7.03
N PRO A 164 -0.81 -9.74 6.60
CA PRO A 164 -1.88 -9.28 7.48
C PRO A 164 -2.54 -10.40 8.29
N ASN A 165 -2.13 -11.66 8.17
CA ASN A 165 -2.71 -12.78 8.91
C ASN A 165 -2.16 -12.88 10.34
N GLU A 166 -3.06 -13.18 11.28
CA GLU A 166 -2.87 -13.03 12.74
C GLU A 166 -1.94 -14.06 13.40
N ARG A 167 -1.39 -15.01 12.63
CA ARG A 167 -0.51 -16.04 13.19
C ARG A 167 0.96 -15.67 12.99
N ALA A 168 1.66 -15.64 14.12
CA ALA A 168 3.01 -15.13 14.36
C ALA A 168 3.96 -15.15 13.15
N LEU A 169 4.62 -14.01 12.93
CA LEU A 169 5.85 -13.95 12.14
C LEU A 169 6.78 -15.08 12.58
N PRO A 170 7.53 -15.72 11.67
CA PRO A 170 8.53 -16.71 12.05
C PRO A 170 9.68 -15.99 12.81
N THR A 171 9.44 -15.73 14.10
CA THR A 171 10.29 -14.96 15.01
C THR A 171 11.50 -15.75 15.48
N SER A 172 11.47 -17.08 15.37
CA SER A 172 12.47 -17.93 16.05
C SER A 172 13.78 -18.16 15.28
N GLN A 173 13.87 -17.92 13.96
CA GLN A 173 15.07 -18.27 13.19
C GLN A 173 15.40 -17.30 12.04
N ASN A 174 15.59 -16.03 12.39
CA ASN A 174 16.53 -15.08 11.76
C ASN A 174 16.50 -14.79 10.23
N PRO A 175 15.39 -14.86 9.46
CA PRO A 175 15.46 -14.60 8.02
C PRO A 175 15.08 -13.17 7.63
N LEU A 176 14.70 -12.33 8.60
CA LEU A 176 14.13 -11.01 8.31
C LEU A 176 15.06 -9.86 8.67
N LEU A 177 16.35 -10.08 8.97
CA LEU A 177 17.27 -9.04 9.50
C LEU A 177 17.31 -7.75 8.67
N GLY A 178 17.14 -7.83 7.35
CA GLY A 178 17.10 -6.67 6.45
C GLY A 178 15.75 -5.96 6.33
N VAL A 179 14.68 -6.53 6.91
CA VAL A 179 13.33 -5.97 6.80
C VAL A 179 13.19 -4.76 7.72
N ILE A 180 13.02 -3.59 7.10
CA ILE A 180 12.84 -2.29 7.75
C ILE A 180 11.36 -1.88 7.87
N ALA A 181 10.49 -2.52 7.09
CA ALA A 181 9.07 -2.21 7.01
C ALA A 181 8.20 -3.47 7.15
N LEU A 182 7.19 -3.41 8.02
CA LEU A 182 6.33 -4.55 8.33
C LEU A 182 4.86 -4.15 8.43
N ALA A 183 3.99 -4.82 7.68
CA ALA A 183 2.55 -4.80 7.91
C ALA A 183 2.13 -6.05 8.71
N THR A 184 1.61 -5.84 9.91
CA THR A 184 1.21 -6.89 10.86
C THR A 184 -0.07 -6.51 11.60
N PRO A 185 -1.03 -7.44 11.79
CA PRO A 185 -2.25 -7.15 12.55
C PRO A 185 -2.01 -7.00 14.05
N SER A 186 -0.86 -7.46 14.57
CA SER A 186 -0.51 -7.42 15.99
C SER A 186 0.90 -6.88 16.21
N LEU A 187 1.06 -6.09 17.27
CA LEU A 187 2.33 -5.50 17.69
C LEU A 187 3.01 -6.28 18.84
N GLN A 188 2.32 -7.28 19.43
CA GLN A 188 2.78 -7.97 20.65
C GLN A 188 4.09 -8.75 20.45
N ASP A 189 4.28 -9.33 19.26
CA ASP A 189 5.43 -10.19 18.94
C ASP A 189 6.44 -9.52 18.00
N LEU A 190 6.49 -8.18 18.00
CA LEU A 190 7.47 -7.47 17.18
C LEU A 190 8.90 -7.75 17.68
N PRO A 191 9.80 -8.26 16.82
CA PRO A 191 11.21 -8.36 17.12
C PRO A 191 11.79 -7.00 17.54
N GLN A 192 12.60 -7.01 18.60
CA GLN A 192 13.32 -5.83 19.10
C GLN A 192 14.43 -5.43 18.14
N ARG A 193 14.12 -4.51 17.22
CA ARG A 193 15.05 -4.01 16.20
C ARG A 193 14.61 -2.64 15.67
N PRO A 194 15.46 -1.91 14.92
CA PRO A 194 15.17 -0.54 14.50
C PRO A 194 14.20 -0.52 13.31
N TRP A 195 12.91 -0.77 13.57
CA TRP A 195 11.86 -0.64 12.57
C TRP A 195 11.77 0.81 12.08
N GLN A 196 11.66 0.97 10.76
CA GLN A 196 11.46 2.28 10.13
C GLN A 196 10.02 2.52 9.73
N ARG A 197 9.29 1.45 9.38
CA ARG A 197 7.90 1.53 8.92
C ARG A 197 7.06 0.40 9.49
N ILE A 198 5.89 0.73 10.00
CA ILE A 198 4.93 -0.26 10.49
C ILE A 198 3.56 0.06 9.91
N GLU A 199 2.86 -0.97 9.45
CA GLU A 199 1.43 -0.93 9.19
C GLU A 199 0.74 -1.91 10.13
N THR A 200 -0.32 -1.48 10.81
CA THR A 200 -1.00 -2.34 11.78
C THR A 200 -2.48 -2.02 11.92
N LYS A 201 -3.21 -2.94 12.56
CA LYS A 201 -4.60 -2.67 12.95
C LYS A 201 -4.62 -1.73 14.17
N ALA A 202 -5.67 -0.94 14.31
CA ALA A 202 -5.86 -0.10 15.49
C ALA A 202 -5.92 -1.00 16.74
N ILE A 203 -4.98 -0.78 17.65
CA ILE A 203 -4.91 -1.46 18.95
C ILE A 203 -5.16 -0.46 20.08
N ARG A 204 -5.51 -0.97 21.26
CA ARG A 204 -5.80 -0.11 22.42
C ARG A 204 -4.55 0.57 23.00
N ASP A 205 -3.39 -0.05 22.79
CA ASP A 205 -2.17 0.35 23.47
C ASP A 205 -0.97 0.41 22.52
N PHE A 206 -0.62 1.63 22.12
CA PHE A 206 0.53 1.92 21.27
C PHE A 206 1.85 2.02 22.05
N THR A 207 1.86 1.84 23.37
CA THR A 207 3.12 1.86 24.16
C THR A 207 4.09 0.75 23.74
N THR A 208 3.58 -0.33 23.15
CA THR A 208 4.39 -1.38 22.49
C THR A 208 5.30 -0.86 21.38
N LEU A 209 5.01 0.32 20.81
CA LEU A 209 5.85 0.98 19.81
C LEU A 209 6.92 1.91 20.39
N ALA A 210 6.86 2.23 21.70
CA ALA A 210 7.81 3.14 22.35
C ALA A 210 9.29 2.73 22.17
N PRO A 211 9.68 1.43 22.16
CA PRO A 211 11.05 1.02 21.86
C PRO A 211 11.55 1.46 20.48
N TYR A 212 10.65 1.76 19.54
CA TYR A 212 10.97 2.17 18.17
C TYR A 212 10.83 3.69 17.96
N SER A 213 10.60 4.47 19.02
CA SER A 213 10.36 5.93 18.98
C SER A 213 11.44 6.75 18.25
N GLN A 214 12.67 6.24 18.15
CA GLN A 214 13.77 6.90 17.46
C GLN A 214 13.92 6.48 15.99
N THR A 215 13.45 5.29 15.63
CA THR A 215 13.71 4.69 14.31
C THR A 215 12.47 4.66 13.42
N LEU A 216 11.29 4.54 14.03
CA LEU A 216 10.02 4.42 13.34
C LEU A 216 9.57 5.79 12.84
N THR A 217 9.65 5.98 11.53
CA THR A 217 9.33 7.25 10.86
C THR A 217 8.02 7.20 10.10
N ILE A 218 7.53 6.00 9.76
CA ILE A 218 6.27 5.78 9.03
C ILE A 218 5.37 4.83 9.83
N LEU A 219 4.15 5.26 10.13
CA LEU A 219 3.15 4.41 10.76
C LEU A 219 1.82 4.49 10.01
N ASN A 220 1.31 3.33 9.61
CA ASN A 220 -0.04 3.18 9.09
C ASN A 220 -0.90 2.43 10.10
N VAL A 221 -2.08 2.97 10.40
CA VAL A 221 -3.04 2.36 11.32
C VAL A 221 -4.38 2.16 10.61
N GLN A 222 -4.82 0.90 10.56
CA GLN A 222 -6.10 0.52 9.98
C GLN A 222 -7.10 0.18 11.07
N GLY A 223 -8.18 0.93 11.21
CA GLY A 223 -9.12 0.80 12.33
C GLY A 223 -10.59 0.79 11.94
N HIS A 224 -11.43 0.57 12.94
CA HIS A 224 -12.86 0.87 12.89
C HIS A 224 -13.11 2.04 13.84
N TRP A 225 -13.24 3.24 13.30
CA TRP A 225 -13.37 4.47 14.07
C TRP A 225 -14.87 4.74 14.29
N GLY A 226 -15.30 4.91 15.54
CA GLY A 226 -16.69 5.29 15.83
C GLY A 226 -17.70 4.17 16.12
N ARG A 227 -17.36 2.87 16.01
CA ARG A 227 -18.29 1.78 16.44
C ARG A 227 -18.31 1.57 17.97
N ARG A 228 -17.18 1.79 18.63
CA ARG A 228 -17.00 1.62 20.08
C ARG A 228 -16.40 2.91 20.62
N ALA A 229 -16.90 3.39 21.74
CA ALA A 229 -16.33 4.53 22.47
C ALA A 229 -14.82 4.39 22.73
N SER A 230 -14.27 3.16 22.66
CA SER A 230 -12.86 2.86 22.92
C SER A 230 -11.88 3.19 21.78
N PHE A 231 -12.34 3.65 20.60
CA PHE A 231 -11.46 3.97 19.47
C PHE A 231 -11.84 5.29 18.80
N SER A 232 -11.54 6.40 19.49
CA SER A 232 -11.53 7.74 18.92
C SER A 232 -10.26 7.97 18.11
N ILE A 233 -10.35 8.68 16.98
CA ILE A 233 -9.17 9.15 16.23
C ILE A 233 -8.26 9.96 17.16
N ASN A 234 -8.83 10.82 18.00
CA ASN A 234 -8.05 11.72 18.85
C ASN A 234 -7.32 10.96 19.96
N ASP A 235 -7.95 9.97 20.58
CA ASP A 235 -7.29 9.13 21.58
C ASP A 235 -6.16 8.32 20.95
N THR A 236 -6.39 7.82 19.73
CA THR A 236 -5.37 7.11 18.95
C THR A 236 -4.20 8.02 18.61
N LEU A 237 -4.45 9.23 18.12
CA LEU A 237 -3.42 10.22 17.83
C LEU A 237 -2.62 10.60 19.09
N ASN A 238 -3.27 10.76 20.24
CA ASN A 238 -2.56 11.01 21.50
C ASN A 238 -1.66 9.84 21.87
N ALA A 239 -2.18 8.61 21.85
CA ALA A 239 -1.41 7.41 22.21
C ALA A 239 -0.21 7.18 21.26
N ILE A 240 -0.40 7.36 19.95
CA ILE A 240 0.68 7.27 18.96
C ILE A 240 1.71 8.37 19.20
N GLY A 241 1.26 9.61 19.39
CA GLY A 241 2.17 10.75 19.57
C GLY A 241 3.00 10.66 20.85
N ASP A 242 2.44 10.10 21.92
CA ASP A 242 3.18 9.82 23.16
C ASP A 242 4.21 8.70 22.99
N ALA A 243 3.91 7.67 22.18
CA ALA A 243 4.84 6.58 21.90
C ALA A 243 5.91 6.92 20.85
N LEU A 244 5.58 7.78 19.88
CA LEU A 244 6.37 7.98 18.64
C LEU A 244 6.50 9.48 18.27
N PRO A 245 7.18 10.29 19.10
CA PRO A 245 7.33 11.72 18.84
C PRO A 245 8.14 12.06 17.57
N SER A 246 8.99 11.14 17.10
CA SER A 246 9.85 11.32 15.90
C SER A 246 9.18 10.92 14.60
N LEU A 247 7.88 10.59 14.62
CA LEU A 247 7.15 10.12 13.45
C LEU A 247 7.07 11.22 12.38
N ARG A 248 7.37 10.86 11.13
CA ARG A 248 7.35 11.76 9.96
C ARG A 248 6.12 11.57 9.09
N HIS A 249 5.66 10.33 8.96
CA HIS A 249 4.50 10.01 8.13
C HIS A 249 3.51 9.18 8.93
N LEU A 250 2.28 9.67 9.03
CA LEU A 250 1.18 8.99 9.69
C LEU A 250 0.03 8.78 8.73
N GLY A 251 -0.30 7.52 8.47
CA GLY A 251 -1.50 7.12 7.77
C GLY A 251 -2.52 6.51 8.72
N MET A 252 -3.77 6.91 8.64
CA MET A 252 -4.89 6.30 9.33
C MET A 252 -5.98 5.98 8.31
N SER A 253 -6.46 4.74 8.26
CA SER A 253 -7.54 4.34 7.36
C SER A 253 -8.63 3.57 8.10
N GLU A 254 -9.87 3.82 7.73
CA GLU A 254 -11.02 3.08 8.21
C GLU A 254 -11.34 1.89 7.30
N GLN A 255 -11.35 0.67 7.86
CA GLN A 255 -11.52 -0.52 7.02
C GLN A 255 -12.96 -0.73 6.51
N ARG A 256 -13.98 -0.28 7.25
CA ARG A 256 -15.41 -0.52 6.93
C ARG A 256 -16.31 0.58 7.48
N LYS A 257 -17.34 0.94 6.70
CA LYS A 257 -18.50 1.69 7.20
C LYS A 257 -19.31 0.78 8.13
N VAL A 258 -19.39 1.13 9.42
CA VAL A 258 -20.07 0.35 10.46
C VAL A 258 -20.80 1.30 11.40
N GLY A 259 -22.13 1.34 11.30
CA GLY A 259 -22.99 2.10 12.22
C GLY A 259 -23.44 3.44 11.65
N MET A 260 -24.00 4.27 12.54
CA MET A 260 -24.41 5.62 12.19
C MET A 260 -23.19 6.54 12.05
N PRO A 261 -23.26 7.55 11.18
CA PRO A 261 -22.21 8.53 11.09
C PRO A 261 -22.03 9.28 12.42
N ASN A 262 -20.78 9.58 12.76
CA ASN A 262 -20.42 10.27 14.00
C ASN A 262 -19.68 11.58 13.72
N ALA A 263 -19.75 12.49 14.69
CA ALA A 263 -18.90 13.67 14.75
C ALA A 263 -17.68 13.39 15.64
N THR A 264 -16.53 14.00 15.32
CA THR A 264 -15.34 13.97 16.18
C THR A 264 -14.60 15.29 16.15
N ASN A 265 -13.75 15.57 17.14
CA ASN A 265 -12.94 16.79 17.10
C ASN A 265 -11.89 16.71 16.00
N ALA A 266 -11.65 17.83 15.35
CA ALA A 266 -10.68 17.99 14.29
C ALA A 266 -9.23 17.80 14.84
N PRO A 267 -8.36 17.07 14.12
CA PRO A 267 -7.12 16.55 14.69
C PRO A 267 -5.99 17.57 14.82
N GLN A 268 -6.11 18.76 14.25
CA GLN A 268 -5.03 19.73 14.08
C GLN A 268 -4.33 20.14 15.38
N GLN A 269 -5.04 20.24 16.51
CA GLN A 269 -4.42 20.60 17.78
C GLN A 269 -3.53 19.48 18.33
N ILE A 270 -3.97 18.23 18.18
CA ILE A 270 -3.21 17.04 18.64
C ILE A 270 -1.99 16.86 17.74
N LEU A 271 -2.18 16.95 16.42
CA LEU A 271 -1.09 16.85 15.45
C LEU A 271 0.03 17.86 15.75
N ARG A 272 -0.34 19.14 15.94
CA ARG A 272 0.61 20.20 16.31
C ARG A 272 1.34 19.92 17.62
N LYS A 273 0.61 19.45 18.64
CA LYS A 273 1.16 19.28 20.00
C LYS A 273 2.05 18.04 20.12
N LYS A 274 1.66 16.94 19.50
CA LYS A 274 2.24 15.61 19.74
C LYS A 274 3.24 15.16 18.68
N PHE A 275 3.21 15.74 17.48
CA PHE A 275 4.03 15.29 16.35
C PHE A 275 4.89 16.42 15.77
N PRO A 276 5.97 16.81 16.46
CA PRO A 276 6.81 17.94 16.05
C PRO A 276 7.60 17.71 14.76
N MET A 277 7.72 16.45 14.28
CA MET A 277 8.44 16.09 13.07
C MET A 277 7.54 15.61 11.93
N LEU A 278 6.21 15.74 12.08
CA LEU A 278 5.28 15.19 11.09
C LEU A 278 5.37 15.97 9.78
N GLU A 279 5.68 15.27 8.71
CA GLU A 279 5.84 15.77 7.35
C GLU A 279 4.59 15.47 6.49
N SER A 280 3.95 14.31 6.71
CA SER A 280 2.68 13.98 6.05
C SER A 280 1.65 13.31 6.95
N PHE A 281 0.39 13.69 6.78
CA PHE A 281 -0.76 13.09 7.47
C PHE A 281 -1.83 12.64 6.48
N ILE A 282 -2.14 11.34 6.46
CA ILE A 282 -3.13 10.73 5.56
C ILE A 282 -4.26 10.15 6.40
N LEU A 283 -5.50 10.53 6.13
CA LEU A 283 -6.67 10.09 6.86
C LEU A 283 -7.80 9.68 5.90
N GLU A 284 -8.16 8.40 5.92
CA GLU A 284 -9.35 7.85 5.24
C GLU A 284 -10.41 7.49 6.28
N VAL A 285 -11.58 8.11 6.20
CA VAL A 285 -12.72 7.86 7.10
C VAL A 285 -13.94 7.39 6.32
N ARG A 286 -14.74 6.52 6.93
CA ARG A 286 -15.98 5.98 6.35
C ARG A 286 -17.20 6.22 7.23
N ASN A 287 -17.00 6.35 8.55
CA ASN A 287 -18.05 6.54 9.54
C ASN A 287 -18.07 7.95 10.15
N ILE A 288 -17.17 8.85 9.76
CA ILE A 288 -17.13 10.22 10.29
C ILE A 288 -17.75 11.17 9.29
N GLU A 289 -18.86 11.79 9.69
CA GLU A 289 -19.57 12.77 8.88
C GLU A 289 -19.03 14.18 9.14
N HIS A 290 -18.75 14.50 10.40
CA HIS A 290 -18.33 15.85 10.78
C HIS A 290 -17.05 15.85 11.60
N PHE A 291 -16.14 16.76 11.27
CA PHE A 291 -15.09 17.19 12.17
C PHE A 291 -15.47 18.52 12.82
N LEU A 292 -15.40 18.58 14.15
CA LEU A 292 -15.73 19.76 14.93
C LEU A 292 -14.45 20.46 15.39
N TYR A 293 -14.41 21.78 15.26
CA TYR A 293 -13.31 22.58 15.77
C TYR A 293 -13.82 23.76 16.56
N GLU A 294 -13.49 23.77 17.85
CA GLU A 294 -13.92 24.81 18.78
C GLU A 294 -12.76 25.78 19.05
N ILE A 295 -13.00 27.06 18.74
CA ILE A 295 -12.15 28.17 19.19
C ILE A 295 -13.04 29.13 19.96
N TRP A 296 -12.78 29.23 21.26
CA TRP A 296 -13.13 30.30 22.21
C TRP A 296 -14.62 30.65 22.34
N PHE A 297 -15.41 30.78 21.26
CA PHE A 297 -16.89 30.86 21.24
C PHE A 297 -17.51 30.44 19.89
N SER A 298 -16.70 29.92 18.94
CA SER A 298 -17.18 29.46 17.63
C SER A 298 -16.85 27.99 17.41
N THR A 299 -17.84 27.22 17.01
CA THR A 299 -17.68 25.83 16.55
C THR A 299 -17.73 25.83 15.03
N SER A 300 -16.60 25.54 14.40
CA SER A 300 -16.57 25.21 12.97
C SER A 300 -16.89 23.73 12.80
N SER A 301 -17.74 23.39 11.83
CA SER A 301 -18.03 22.02 11.46
C SER A 301 -17.57 21.78 10.02
N TYR A 302 -16.79 20.73 9.82
CA TYR A 302 -16.35 20.29 8.50
C TYR A 302 -17.11 19.01 8.13
N ASP A 303 -18.12 19.16 7.28
CA ASP A 303 -18.87 18.03 6.71
C ASP A 303 -18.04 17.33 5.63
N MET A 304 -17.69 16.08 5.88
CA MET A 304 -16.87 15.25 5.00
C MET A 304 -17.61 14.78 3.74
N ALA A 305 -18.92 15.02 3.62
CA ALA A 305 -19.68 14.87 2.39
C ALA A 305 -19.52 16.06 1.43
N ILE A 306 -18.93 17.17 1.87
CA ILE A 306 -18.83 18.42 1.10
C ILE A 306 -17.36 18.67 0.72
N PRO A 307 -16.99 18.68 -0.59
CA PRO A 307 -15.61 18.85 -1.02
C PRO A 307 -14.89 20.09 -0.44
N VAL A 308 -15.59 21.23 -0.36
CA VAL A 308 -15.01 22.48 0.17
C VAL A 308 -14.67 22.36 1.66
N HIS A 309 -15.41 21.56 2.43
CA HIS A 309 -15.14 21.33 3.83
C HIS A 309 -13.95 20.38 4.03
N ILE A 310 -13.79 19.35 3.20
CA ILE A 310 -12.59 18.48 3.22
C ILE A 310 -11.34 19.33 2.93
N GLN A 311 -11.39 20.17 1.90
CA GLN A 311 -10.29 21.07 1.56
C GLN A 311 -9.99 22.05 2.69
N SER A 312 -11.03 22.63 3.30
CA SER A 312 -10.89 23.57 4.42
C SER A 312 -10.28 22.91 5.66
N LEU A 313 -10.70 21.69 5.99
CA LEU A 313 -10.14 20.90 7.08
C LEU A 313 -8.65 20.62 6.85
N GLY A 314 -8.29 20.14 5.66
CA GLY A 314 -6.90 19.83 5.35
C GLY A 314 -6.02 21.09 5.32
N THR A 315 -6.55 22.21 4.84
CA THR A 315 -5.89 23.53 4.89
C THR A 315 -5.66 23.98 6.34
N ALA A 316 -6.66 23.82 7.21
CA ALA A 316 -6.53 24.12 8.64
C ALA A 316 -5.47 23.23 9.32
N ILE A 317 -5.38 21.94 8.96
CA ILE A 317 -4.35 21.03 9.45
C ILE A 317 -2.95 21.49 9.01
N LEU A 318 -2.75 21.82 7.73
CA LEU A 318 -1.48 22.32 7.20
C LEU A 318 -1.04 23.62 7.86
N HIS A 319 -1.97 24.55 8.11
CA HIS A 319 -1.64 25.80 8.81
C HIS A 319 -1.29 25.59 10.29
N ALA A 320 -1.97 24.66 10.96
CA ALA A 320 -1.72 24.39 12.37
C ALA A 320 -0.39 23.66 12.62
N CYS A 321 0.12 22.91 11.66
CA CYS A 321 1.31 22.07 11.81
C CYS A 321 2.42 22.52 10.84
N PRO A 322 3.40 23.32 11.29
CA PRO A 322 4.38 23.95 10.41
C PRO A 322 5.24 22.98 9.58
N THR A 323 5.50 21.78 10.11
CA THR A 323 6.33 20.75 9.47
C THR A 323 5.57 19.93 8.43
N LEU A 324 4.23 19.95 8.45
CA LEU A 324 3.43 19.23 7.47
C LEU A 324 3.56 19.93 6.12
N TRP A 325 4.01 19.17 5.12
CA TRP A 325 3.99 19.61 3.73
C TRP A 325 2.91 18.89 2.92
N ARG A 326 2.34 17.79 3.45
CA ARG A 326 1.29 17.02 2.78
C ARG A 326 0.17 16.57 3.71
N VAL A 327 -1.08 16.77 3.29
CA VAL A 327 -2.27 16.22 3.94
C VAL A 327 -3.14 15.52 2.91
N GLY A 328 -3.50 14.27 3.14
CA GLY A 328 -4.44 13.53 2.30
C GLY A 328 -5.68 13.16 3.09
N LEU A 329 -6.85 13.59 2.63
CA LEU A 329 -8.13 13.29 3.28
C LEU A 329 -9.02 12.51 2.31
N GLY A 330 -9.58 11.41 2.78
CA GLY A 330 -10.55 10.59 2.07
C GLY A 330 -11.79 10.36 2.91
N ALA A 331 -12.98 10.48 2.31
CA ALA A 331 -14.25 10.25 2.98
C ALA A 331 -15.21 9.43 2.10
N GLU A 332 -15.80 8.37 2.65
CA GLU A 332 -16.85 7.60 1.97
C GLU A 332 -18.23 8.26 2.17
N VAL A 333 -18.69 9.01 1.17
CA VAL A 333 -19.97 9.74 1.21
C VAL A 333 -21.13 8.77 1.01
N VAL A 334 -21.04 7.96 -0.04
CA VAL A 334 -21.99 6.90 -0.40
C VAL A 334 -21.20 5.60 -0.50
N LEU A 335 -21.85 4.46 -0.23
CA LEU A 335 -21.19 3.16 -0.32
C LEU A 335 -20.49 3.00 -1.67
N GLY A 336 -19.17 2.86 -1.66
CA GLY A 336 -18.34 2.73 -2.87
C GLY A 336 -17.98 4.03 -3.59
N SER A 337 -18.39 5.20 -3.09
CA SER A 337 -18.01 6.52 -3.61
C SER A 337 -17.22 7.30 -2.57
N GLN A 338 -15.99 7.67 -2.91
CA GLN A 338 -15.09 8.41 -2.03
C GLN A 338 -14.86 9.83 -2.56
N LEU A 339 -14.99 10.81 -1.68
CA LEU A 339 -14.44 12.14 -1.90
C LEU A 339 -13.03 12.21 -1.36
N THR A 340 -12.13 12.81 -2.13
CA THR A 340 -10.73 12.91 -1.75
C THR A 340 -10.18 14.29 -1.99
N CYS A 341 -9.27 14.69 -1.12
CA CYS A 341 -8.49 15.91 -1.28
C CYS A 341 -7.06 15.64 -0.81
N VAL A 342 -6.09 15.85 -1.70
CA VAL A 342 -4.68 15.86 -1.36
C VAL A 342 -4.20 17.30 -1.43
N LEU A 343 -3.70 17.81 -0.31
CA LEU A 343 -3.13 19.14 -0.20
C LEU A 343 -1.62 19.02 -0.05
N THR A 344 -0.91 19.79 -0.86
CA THR A 344 0.56 19.86 -0.83
C THR A 344 0.98 21.32 -0.67
N LYS A 345 1.83 21.58 0.31
CA LYS A 345 2.42 22.88 0.58
C LYS A 345 3.75 22.98 -0.15
N ALA A 346 3.89 23.99 -1.00
CA ALA A 346 5.15 24.32 -1.68
C ALA A 346 6.09 25.11 -0.75
N ASP A 347 7.34 25.30 -1.18
CA ASP A 347 8.38 25.98 -0.40
C ASP A 347 8.04 27.45 -0.10
N ASP A 348 7.25 28.10 -0.96
CA ASP A 348 6.73 29.46 -0.77
C ASP A 348 5.53 29.54 0.19
N GLY A 349 5.08 28.40 0.70
CA GLY A 349 3.91 28.27 1.57
C GLY A 349 2.58 28.20 0.81
N ALA A 350 2.57 28.26 -0.52
CA ALA A 350 1.36 28.09 -1.32
C ALA A 350 0.84 26.66 -1.17
N ILE A 351 -0.48 26.53 -1.02
CA ILE A 351 -1.14 25.24 -0.87
C ILE A 351 -1.84 24.90 -2.20
N LYS A 352 -1.40 23.80 -2.82
CA LYS A 352 -2.07 23.20 -3.97
C LYS A 352 -3.03 22.13 -3.47
N ALA A 353 -4.29 22.20 -3.90
CA ALA A 353 -5.29 21.19 -3.62
C ALA A 353 -5.58 20.36 -4.88
N GLU A 354 -5.55 19.05 -4.74
CA GLU A 354 -5.93 18.09 -5.78
C GLU A 354 -7.14 17.31 -5.27
N ALA A 355 -8.31 17.64 -5.82
CA ALA A 355 -9.54 16.91 -5.54
C ALA A 355 -9.66 15.70 -6.49
N GLY A 356 -10.15 14.58 -5.96
CA GLY A 356 -10.33 13.36 -6.75
C GLY A 356 -11.45 12.48 -6.21
N THR A 357 -11.77 11.42 -6.95
CA THR A 357 -12.83 10.45 -6.63
C THR A 357 -12.32 9.07 -6.21
N ALA A 358 -10.99 8.87 -6.16
CA ALA A 358 -10.37 7.62 -5.77
C ALA A 358 -9.25 7.88 -4.77
N PHE A 359 -9.41 7.39 -3.53
CA PHE A 359 -8.39 7.53 -2.49
C PHE A 359 -7.48 6.31 -2.51
N ASN A 360 -6.24 6.48 -2.97
CA ASN A 360 -5.25 5.41 -2.87
C ASN A 360 -4.41 5.57 -1.60
N PHE A 361 -4.93 5.08 -0.46
CA PHE A 361 -4.22 5.17 0.83
C PHE A 361 -2.80 4.56 0.76
N GLU A 362 -2.63 3.44 0.07
CA GLU A 362 -1.33 2.75 -0.02
C GLU A 362 -0.27 3.60 -0.74
N GLU A 363 -0.67 4.37 -1.74
CA GLU A 363 0.22 5.27 -2.49
C GLU A 363 0.56 6.54 -1.71
N LEU A 364 -0.41 7.06 -0.95
CA LEU A 364 -0.25 8.29 -0.19
C LEU A 364 0.54 8.12 1.10
N SER A 365 0.42 6.96 1.75
CA SER A 365 0.92 6.70 3.11
C SER A 365 2.43 6.45 3.24
N MET A 366 3.19 6.52 2.14
CA MET A 366 4.66 6.34 2.07
C MET A 366 5.18 4.95 2.47
N PHE A 367 4.35 4.04 2.97
CA PHE A 367 4.77 2.73 3.47
C PHE A 367 5.55 1.92 2.42
N TRP A 368 5.05 1.91 1.17
CA TRP A 368 5.59 1.11 0.05
C TRP A 368 6.67 1.79 -0.79
N LYS A 369 7.04 3.06 -0.51
CA LYS A 369 8.01 3.83 -1.32
C LYS A 369 9.44 3.45 -1.00
N ASP A 370 10.34 3.38 -1.97
CA ASP A 370 11.75 3.00 -1.71
C ASP A 370 12.54 4.05 -0.93
#